data_AF-A0A528B410-F1
#
_entry.id   AF-A0A528B410-F1
#
_cell.length_a   1.000
_cell.length_b   1.000
_cell.length_c   1.000
_cell.angle_alpha   90.00
_cell.angle_beta   90.00
_cell.angle_gamma   90.00
#
_symmetry.space_group_name_H-M   'P 1'
#
loop_
_entity.id
_entity.type
_entity.pdbx_description
1 polymer ?
#
loop_
_entity_poly.entity_id
_entity_poly.type
_entity_poly.pdbx_seq_one_letter_code
_entity_poly.pdbx_strand_id
1 'polypeptide(L)'
;AWLAGKLGANALLLIKQTGAFSGSDTIDSLAVRGIVDAGFAAMLPDGVDVHLAGPKDAPEAGALLEAGNLPGIAIAAPIRPARKAG
;
A
#
# COMPACT_ATOMS: atom_id res chain seq x y z
N ALA A 1 -7.74 -3.68 -2.08
CA ALA A 1 -7.08 -3.01 -3.23
C ALA A 1 -8.10 -2.56 -4.28
N TRP A 2 -8.89 -3.48 -4.86
CA TRP A 2 -9.87 -3.17 -5.93
C TRP A 2 -10.80 -1.97 -5.65
N LEU A 3 -11.34 -1.87 -4.42
CA LEU A 3 -12.25 -0.77 -4.06
C LEU A 3 -11.59 0.61 -4.17
N ALA A 4 -10.28 0.72 -3.89
CA ALA A 4 -9.56 1.99 -4.03
C ALA A 4 -9.65 2.53 -5.47
N GLY A 5 -9.58 1.64 -6.47
CA GLY A 5 -9.75 2.01 -7.87
C GLY A 5 -11.18 2.42 -8.22
N LYS A 6 -12.17 1.80 -7.58
CA LYS A 6 -13.58 2.19 -7.77
C LYS A 6 -13.90 3.56 -7.18
N LEU A 7 -13.18 3.95 -6.12
CA LEU A 7 -13.33 5.25 -5.47
C LEU A 7 -12.48 6.35 -6.11
N GLY A 8 -11.59 6.02 -7.06
CA GLY A 8 -10.62 6.97 -7.59
C GLY A 8 -9.65 7.47 -6.52
N ALA A 9 -9.32 6.62 -5.53
CA ALA A 9 -8.42 6.99 -4.46
C ALA A 9 -6.98 7.12 -4.98
N ASN A 10 -6.27 8.15 -4.52
CA ASN A 10 -4.86 8.37 -4.87
C ASN A 10 -3.93 7.43 -4.09
N ALA A 11 -4.36 6.95 -2.92
CA ALA A 11 -3.57 6.12 -2.05
C ALA A 11 -4.40 5.11 -1.27
N LEU A 12 -3.76 4.01 -0.87
CA LEU A 12 -4.30 2.95 -0.03
C LEU A 12 -3.38 2.72 1.17
N LEU A 13 -3.87 3.07 2.36
CA LEU A 13 -3.23 2.76 3.63
C LEU A 13 -3.65 1.36 4.12
N LEU A 14 -2.67 0.47 4.30
CA LEU A 14 -2.86 -0.83 4.93
C LEU A 14 -2.36 -0.79 6.36
N ILE A 15 -3.26 -1.02 7.31
CA ILE A 15 -2.92 -1.17 8.73
C ILE A 15 -2.74 -2.66 9.03
N LYS A 16 -1.58 -3.02 9.58
CA LYS A 16 -1.19 -4.39 9.89
C LYS A 16 -0.85 -4.51 11.37
N GLN A 17 -1.08 -5.69 11.94
CA GLN A 17 -0.69 -6.02 13.33
C GLN A 17 0.79 -6.41 13.49
N THR A 18 1.61 -6.16 12.48
CA THR A 18 3.05 -6.49 12.44
C THR A 18 3.83 -5.27 11.94
N GLY A 19 5.10 -5.19 12.32
CA GLY A 19 6.07 -4.24 11.75
C GLY A 19 7.08 -4.90 10.81
N ALA A 20 6.83 -6.15 10.40
CA ALA A 20 7.74 -6.95 9.59
C ALA A 20 7.74 -6.49 8.11
N PHE A 21 7.95 -5.21 7.83
CA PHE A 21 8.07 -4.65 6.49
C PHE A 21 8.96 -3.41 6.52
N SER A 22 9.48 -3.04 5.36
CA SER A 22 10.47 -1.98 5.17
C SER A 22 10.23 -1.24 3.87
N GLY A 23 10.78 -0.02 3.73
CA GLY A 23 10.61 0.78 2.50
C GLY A 23 11.25 0.16 1.25
N SER A 24 12.09 -0.85 1.43
CA SER A 24 12.68 -1.65 0.34
C SER A 24 11.82 -2.84 -0.08
N ASP A 25 10.73 -3.15 0.64
CA ASP A 25 9.81 -4.21 0.24
C ASP A 25 9.05 -3.84 -1.04
N THR A 26 8.71 -4.85 -1.82
CA THR A 26 7.80 -4.75 -2.96
C THR A 26 6.47 -5.41 -2.60
N ILE A 27 5.41 -5.13 -3.38
CA ILE A 27 4.14 -5.84 -3.19
C ILE A 27 4.33 -7.37 -3.29
N ASP A 28 5.20 -7.83 -4.18
CA ASP A 28 5.49 -9.25 -4.35
C ASP A 28 6.22 -9.85 -3.13
N SER A 29 7.21 -9.14 -2.56
CA SER A 29 7.91 -9.62 -1.36
C SER A 29 6.97 -9.70 -0.16
N LEU A 30 6.06 -8.73 -0.03
CA LEU A 30 5.04 -8.71 1.02
C LEU A 30 4.04 -9.86 0.86
N ALA A 31 3.67 -10.20 -0.38
CA ALA A 31 2.76 -11.31 -0.66
C ALA A 31 3.41 -12.67 -0.35
N VAL A 32 4.67 -12.87 -0.76
CA VAL A 32 5.44 -14.09 -0.45
C VAL A 32 5.54 -14.33 1.06
N ARG A 33 5.62 -13.24 1.84
CA ARG A 33 5.70 -13.29 3.31
C ARG A 33 4.33 -13.33 4.00
N GLY A 34 3.23 -13.34 3.23
CA GLY A 34 1.86 -13.38 3.75
C GLY A 34 1.40 -12.09 4.45
N ILE A 35 2.09 -10.97 4.25
CA ILE A 35 1.72 -9.67 4.83
C ILE A 35 0.53 -9.08 4.08
N VAL A 36 0.49 -9.27 2.76
CA VAL A 36 -0.67 -9.01 1.90
C VAL A 36 -1.12 -10.30 1.24
N ASP A 37 -2.35 -10.34 0.76
CA ASP A 37 -2.85 -11.51 0.04
C ASP A 37 -2.16 -11.65 -1.33
N ALA A 38 -2.06 -12.88 -1.84
CA ALA A 38 -1.41 -13.14 -3.14
C ALA A 38 -2.13 -12.46 -4.32
N GLY A 39 -3.43 -12.16 -4.18
CA GLY A 39 -4.21 -11.42 -5.18
C GLY A 39 -4.05 -9.90 -5.10
N PHE A 40 -3.32 -9.38 -4.10
CA PHE A 40 -3.27 -7.96 -3.82
C PHE A 40 -2.74 -7.18 -5.01
N ALA A 41 -1.63 -7.65 -5.59
CA ALA A 41 -1.01 -7.04 -6.76
C ALA A 41 -2.01 -6.96 -7.93
N ALA A 42 -2.72 -8.05 -8.25
CA ALA A 42 -3.68 -8.07 -9.35
C ALA A 42 -4.89 -7.13 -9.14
N MET A 43 -5.24 -6.88 -7.88
CA MET A 43 -6.37 -6.03 -7.50
C MET A 43 -5.98 -4.57 -7.27
N LEU A 44 -4.68 -4.25 -7.22
CA LEU A 44 -4.19 -2.88 -7.07
C LEU A 44 -4.29 -2.17 -8.43
N PRO A 45 -5.06 -1.06 -8.52
CA PRO A 45 -5.09 -0.24 -9.72
C PRO A 45 -3.75 0.48 -9.92
N ASP A 46 -3.44 0.81 -11.17
CA ASP A 46 -2.27 1.63 -11.49
C ASP A 46 -2.44 3.04 -10.91
N GLY A 47 -1.35 3.64 -10.44
CA GLY A 47 -1.33 5.00 -9.89
C GLY A 47 -1.90 5.16 -8.48
N VAL A 48 -2.24 4.06 -7.79
CA VAL A 48 -2.60 4.08 -6.37
C VAL A 48 -1.35 3.86 -5.53
N ASP A 49 -0.95 4.86 -4.75
CA ASP A 49 0.15 4.74 -3.80
C ASP A 49 -0.22 3.79 -2.66
N VAL A 50 0.72 2.97 -2.20
CA VAL A 50 0.47 2.01 -1.11
C VAL A 50 1.31 2.38 0.10
N HIS A 51 0.65 2.54 1.24
CA HIS A 51 1.32 2.73 2.53
C HIS A 51 1.05 1.54 3.44
N LEU A 52 2.06 1.10 4.19
CA LEU A 52 1.93 0.08 5.24
C LEU A 52 2.24 0.70 6.60
N ALA A 53 1.25 0.66 7.49
CA ALA A 53 1.38 1.05 8.89
C ALA A 53 1.27 -0.17 9.81
N GLY A 54 2.07 -0.18 10.86
CA GLY A 54 2.10 -1.19 11.91
C GLY A 54 1.82 -0.60 13.29
N PRO A 55 1.92 -1.40 14.37
CA PRO A 55 1.65 -0.94 15.73
C PRO A 55 2.51 0.26 16.16
N LYS A 56 3.74 0.37 15.63
CA LYS A 56 4.66 1.47 15.92
C LYS A 56 4.17 2.84 15.41
N ASP A 57 3.32 2.84 14.38
CA ASP A 57 2.84 4.05 13.71
C ASP A 57 1.53 4.58 14.33
N ALA A 58 0.87 3.76 15.17
CA ALA A 58 -0.41 4.11 15.80
C ALA A 58 -0.37 5.37 16.68
N PRO A 59 0.67 5.64 17.49
CA PRO A 59 0.71 6.84 18.34
C PRO A 59 0.64 8.16 17.56
N GLU A 60 1.21 8.20 16.35
CA GLU A 60 1.29 9.43 15.53
C GLU A 60 0.21 9.49 14.43
N ALA A 61 -0.52 8.39 14.21
CA ALA A 61 -1.46 8.27 13.09
C ALA A 61 -2.55 9.36 13.08
N GLY A 62 -3.09 9.72 14.25
CA GLY A 62 -4.11 10.76 14.36
C GLY A 62 -3.60 12.12 13.86
N ALA A 63 -2.45 12.56 14.35
CA ALA A 63 -1.83 13.83 13.96
C ALA A 63 -1.43 13.84 12.48
N LEU A 64 -0.92 12.73 11.95
CA LEU A 64 -0.58 12.62 10.53
C LEU A 64 -1.80 12.73 9.64
N LEU A 65 -2.88 12.02 9.96
CA LEU A 65 -4.12 12.06 9.19
C LEU A 65 -4.78 13.45 9.24
N GLU A 66 -4.76 14.11 10.40
CA GLU A 66 -5.23 15.50 10.54
C GLU A 66 -4.43 16.47 9.65
N ALA A 67 -3.12 16.25 9.55
CA ALA A 67 -2.23 17.02 8.67
C ALA A 67 -2.35 16.63 7.18
N GLY A 68 -3.23 15.69 6.81
CA GLY A 68 -3.39 15.21 5.44
C GLY A 68 -2.30 14.23 4.97
N ASN A 69 -1.49 13.71 5.89
CA ASN A 69 -0.43 12.73 5.62
C ASN A 69 -0.87 11.30 5.97
N LEU A 70 -0.21 10.32 5.37
CA LEU A 70 -0.45 8.91 5.66
C LEU A 70 0.60 8.37 6.65
N PRO A 71 0.18 7.63 7.69
CA PRO A 71 1.11 6.94 8.59
C PRO A 71 1.81 5.76 7.90
N GLY A 72 2.87 5.29 8.53
CA GLY A 72 3.64 4.13 8.08
C GLY A 72 4.62 4.48 6.96
N ILE A 73 4.96 3.47 6.16
CA ILE A 73 5.94 3.59 5.08
C ILE A 73 5.29 3.46 3.71
N ALA A 74 5.78 4.24 2.73
CA ALA A 74 5.43 4.06 1.33
C ALA A 74 6.08 2.77 0.80
N ILE A 75 5.30 1.96 0.08
CA ILE A 75 5.77 0.78 -0.63
C ILE A 75 5.78 1.10 -2.12
N ALA A 76 6.91 0.82 -2.76
CA ALA A 76 7.06 1.06 -4.19
C ALA A 76 5.98 0.30 -4.96
N ALA A 77 5.18 1.04 -5.75
CA ALA A 77 4.22 0.44 -6.64
C ALA A 77 4.96 -0.37 -7.72
N PRO A 78 4.46 -1.54 -8.11
CA PRO A 78 5.04 -2.30 -9.21
C PRO A 78 4.95 -1.47 -10.50
N ILE A 79 6.08 -1.31 -11.19
CA ILE A 79 6.13 -0.68 -12.51
C ILE A 79 5.46 -1.66 -13.49
N ARG A 80 4.21 -1.40 -13.87
CA ARG A 80 3.56 -2.17 -14.94
C ARG A 80 3.94 -1.56 -16.30
N PRO A 81 4.40 -2.35 -17.28
CA PRO A 81 4.62 -1.83 -18.63
C PRO A 81 3.31 -1.30 -19.19
N ALA A 82 3.35 -0.13 -19.83
CA ALA A 82 2.18 0.46 -20.47
C ALA A 82 1.54 -0.55 -21.42
N ARG A 83 0.24 -0.84 -21.21
CA ARG A 83 -0.52 -1.70 -22.11
C ARG A 83 -0.51 -1.05 -23.49
N LYS A 84 0.16 -1.66 -24.48
CA LYS A 84 0.03 -1.25 -25.88
C LYS A 84 -1.45 -1.31 -26.23
N ALA A 85 -2.01 -0.19 -26.70
CA ALA A 85 -3.32 -0.16 -27.31
C ALA A 85 -3.30 -1.14 -28.49
N GLY A 86 -4.16 -2.15 -28.42
CA GLY A 86 -4.47 -3.04 -29.55
C GLY A 86 -5.62 -2.48 -30.37
#